data_AF-A0A426ZVY1-F1
#
_entry.id   AF-A0A426ZVY1-F1
#
_cell.length_a   1.000
_cell.length_b   1.000
_cell.length_c   1.000
_cell.angle_alpha   90.00
_cell.angle_beta   90.00
_cell.angle_gamma   90.00
#
_symmetry.space_group_name_H-M   'P 1'
#
loop_
_entity.id
_entity.type
_entity.pdbx_description
1 polymer ?
#
loop_
_entity_poly.entity_id
_entity_poly.type
_entity_poly.pdbx_seq_one_letter_code
_entity_poly.pdbx_strand_id
1 'polypeptide(L)'
;MLNHKSHQCYDSCNNSIEHDGWYLNLDNTPYRFSYVHNKFMVIGRDTLAYIGSYQKNNSYWSSCMSMCNEELGLVNSSCSGISCCQTSIPNGLTDYTMSFDSNFNNSGVFNFSRCSYAVLLEANRFNFSSSY
;
A
#
# COMPACT_ATOMS: atom_id res chain seq x y z
N MET A 1 0.86 14.83 10.52
CA MET A 1 0.23 14.70 9.20
C MET A 1 -0.55 13.39 9.19
N LEU A 2 -1.83 13.41 8.80
CA LEU A 2 -2.54 12.17 8.51
C LEU A 2 -1.98 11.62 7.20
N ASN A 3 -1.47 10.39 7.21
CA ASN A 3 -1.04 9.71 6.00
C ASN A 3 -2.28 9.32 5.21
N HIS A 4 -2.36 9.72 3.94
CA HIS A 4 -3.46 9.34 3.06
C HIS A 4 -3.45 7.82 2.86
N LYS A 5 -4.62 7.19 2.97
CA LYS A 5 -4.80 5.75 2.75
C LYS A 5 -5.43 5.53 1.38
N SER A 6 -4.59 5.25 0.40
CA SER A 6 -5.02 4.83 -0.94
C SER A 6 -5.73 3.50 -0.89
N HIS A 7 -6.69 3.29 -1.80
CA HIS A 7 -7.48 2.07 -1.82
C HIS A 7 -7.78 1.56 -3.23
N GLN A 8 -8.00 0.25 -3.31
CA GLN A 8 -8.54 -0.46 -4.46
C GLN A 8 -9.75 -1.24 -3.98
N CYS A 9 -10.94 -0.82 -4.40
CA CYS A 9 -12.21 -1.40 -3.96
C CYS A 9 -12.92 -2.04 -5.13
N TYR A 10 -13.44 -3.23 -4.92
CA TYR A 10 -14.33 -3.87 -5.87
C TYR A 10 -15.78 -3.41 -5.64
N ASP A 11 -16.35 -2.75 -6.65
CA ASP A 11 -17.76 -2.36 -6.68
C ASP A 11 -18.59 -3.45 -7.36
N SER A 12 -19.37 -4.15 -6.54
CA SER A 12 -20.27 -5.22 -6.98
C SER A 12 -21.49 -4.72 -7.75
N CYS A 13 -21.88 -3.46 -7.57
CA CYS A 13 -23.05 -2.88 -8.26
C CYS A 13 -22.75 -2.66 -9.75
N ASN A 14 -21.54 -2.18 -10.05
CA ASN A 14 -21.10 -1.84 -11.39
C ASN A 14 -20.15 -2.88 -12.01
N ASN A 15 -19.80 -3.94 -11.26
CA ASN A 15 -18.83 -4.96 -11.68
C ASN A 15 -17.49 -4.31 -12.08
N SER A 16 -17.05 -3.34 -11.30
CA SER A 16 -15.89 -2.49 -11.59
C SER A 16 -14.93 -2.41 -10.40
N ILE A 17 -13.68 -2.04 -10.67
CA ILE A 17 -12.69 -1.75 -9.64
C ILE A 17 -12.52 -0.24 -9.55
N GLU A 18 -12.74 0.30 -8.35
CA GLU A 18 -12.44 1.68 -8.01
C GLU A 18 -11.02 1.79 -7.46
N HIS A 19 -10.27 2.76 -7.95
CA HIS A 19 -8.90 3.02 -7.53
C HIS A 19 -8.76 4.45 -7.01
N ASP A 20 -8.08 4.58 -5.87
CA ASP A 20 -7.72 5.84 -5.25
C ASP A 20 -6.19 5.92 -5.12
N GLY A 21 -5.58 6.56 -6.11
CA GLY A 21 -4.14 6.84 -6.13
C GLY A 21 -3.81 8.04 -5.23
N TRP A 22 -2.55 8.19 -4.88
CA TRP A 22 -2.11 9.32 -4.05
C TRP A 22 -0.78 9.88 -4.53
N TYR A 23 -0.63 11.21 -4.41
CA TYR A 23 0.61 11.91 -4.70
C TYR A 23 0.88 12.95 -3.61
N LEU A 24 2.12 12.99 -3.13
CA LEU A 24 2.58 14.02 -2.20
C LEU A 24 3.98 14.47 -2.59
N ASN A 25 4.18 15.79 -2.68
CA ASN A 25 5.46 16.43 -2.96
C ASN A 25 5.82 17.40 -1.84
N LEU A 26 7.01 17.24 -1.26
CA LEU A 26 7.57 18.07 -0.20
C LEU A 26 8.83 18.84 -0.63
N ASP A 27 9.20 18.83 -1.91
CA ASP A 27 10.46 19.40 -2.45
C ASP A 27 10.67 20.87 -2.07
N ASN A 28 9.59 21.66 -1.98
CA ASN A 28 9.64 23.07 -1.61
C ASN A 28 9.44 23.33 -0.11
N THR A 29 9.64 22.30 0.72
CA THR A 29 9.45 22.35 2.18
C THR A 29 10.69 21.83 2.90
N PRO A 30 10.89 22.15 4.19
CA PRO A 30 11.99 21.56 4.97
C PRO A 30 11.72 20.10 5.40
N TYR A 31 10.59 19.51 5.00
CA TYR A 31 10.16 18.19 5.43
C TYR A 31 10.58 17.11 4.42
N ARG A 32 10.83 15.90 4.94
CA ARG A 32 11.16 14.70 4.16
C ARG A 32 10.61 13.44 4.82
N PHE A 33 10.49 12.36 4.06
CA PHE A 33 10.10 11.08 4.62
C PHE A 33 11.29 10.42 5.32
N SER A 34 11.09 9.96 6.56
CA SER A 34 12.10 9.16 7.26
C SER A 34 12.18 7.76 6.66
N TYR A 35 13.31 7.41 6.04
CA TYR A 35 13.57 6.08 5.49
C TYR A 35 13.68 4.98 6.56
N VAL A 36 14.00 5.39 7.80
CA VAL A 36 14.12 4.49 8.95
C VAL A 36 12.73 4.13 9.46
N HIS A 37 11.85 5.13 9.62
CA HIS A 37 10.58 4.95 10.31
C HIS A 37 9.40 4.73 9.39
N ASN A 38 9.36 5.38 8.22
CA ASN A 38 8.26 5.20 7.27
C ASN A 38 8.49 3.96 6.41
N LYS A 39 7.45 3.15 6.31
CA LYS A 39 7.38 1.97 5.44
C LYS A 39 6.17 2.10 4.53
N PHE A 40 6.36 1.70 3.28
CA PHE A 40 5.24 1.53 2.36
C PHE A 40 4.58 0.20 2.69
N MET A 41 3.28 0.22 2.95
CA MET A 41 2.52 -0.94 3.37
C MET A 41 1.30 -1.14 2.49
N VAL A 42 1.02 -2.41 2.19
CA VAL A 42 -0.13 -2.85 1.41
C VAL A 42 -0.87 -3.89 2.24
N ILE A 43 -2.17 -3.70 2.39
CA ILE A 43 -3.05 -4.57 3.18
C ILE A 43 -4.20 -4.98 2.28
N GLY A 44 -4.46 -6.29 2.19
CA GLY A 44 -5.52 -6.81 1.33
C GLY A 44 -5.20 -8.21 0.85
N ARG A 45 -6.04 -8.75 -0.03
CA ARG A 45 -5.82 -10.05 -0.68
C ARG A 45 -5.61 -9.82 -2.16
N ASP A 46 -4.68 -10.56 -2.74
CA ASP A 46 -4.33 -10.54 -4.16
C ASP A 46 -4.18 -9.11 -4.69
N THR A 47 -3.40 -8.30 -3.96
CA THR A 47 -3.22 -6.88 -4.22
C THR A 47 -1.77 -6.57 -4.44
N LEU A 48 -1.48 -5.86 -5.54
CA LEU A 48 -0.17 -5.32 -5.85
C LEU A 48 -0.29 -3.80 -5.94
N ALA A 49 0.50 -3.09 -5.15
CA ALA A 49 0.60 -1.64 -5.23
C ALA A 49 2.05 -1.19 -5.42
N TYR A 50 2.18 -0.05 -6.06
CA TYR A 50 3.45 0.59 -6.38
C TYR A 50 3.57 1.90 -5.61
N ILE A 51 4.80 2.19 -5.18
CA ILE A 51 5.22 3.51 -4.71
C ILE A 51 6.44 3.94 -5.53
N GLY A 52 6.47 5.21 -5.94
CA GLY A 52 7.61 5.71 -6.69
C GLY A 52 7.69 7.21 -6.75
N SER A 53 8.76 7.71 -7.33
CA SER A 53 9.00 9.13 -7.56
C SER A 53 9.65 9.32 -8.93
N TYR A 54 9.18 10.32 -9.66
CA TYR A 54 9.70 10.69 -10.97
C TYR A 54 10.70 11.86 -10.84
N GLN A 55 11.83 11.63 -10.20
CA GLN A 55 12.94 12.61 -10.21
C GLN A 55 13.81 12.40 -11.46
N LYS A 56 14.09 13.48 -12.20
CA LYS A 56 14.81 13.46 -13.49
C LYS A 56 16.12 12.65 -13.49
N ASN A 57 16.81 12.55 -12.36
CA ASN A 57 18.12 11.89 -12.24
C ASN A 57 18.15 10.76 -11.18
N ASN A 58 17.02 10.45 -10.53
CA ASN A 58 16.98 9.47 -9.45
C ASN A 58 15.55 8.91 -9.28
N SER A 59 15.00 8.34 -10.34
CA SER A 59 13.68 7.72 -10.26
C SER A 59 13.72 6.52 -9.33
N TYR A 60 12.74 6.45 -8.43
CA TYR A 60 12.58 5.37 -7.48
C TYR A 60 11.25 4.68 -7.75
N TRP A 61 11.26 3.35 -7.75
CA TRP A 61 10.06 2.53 -7.78
C TRP A 61 10.24 1.34 -6.86
N SER A 62 9.19 1.02 -6.13
CA SER A 62 9.08 -0.22 -5.38
C SER A 62 7.65 -0.71 -5.42
N SER A 63 7.49 -2.01 -5.27
CA SER A 63 6.19 -2.66 -5.21
C SER A 63 6.07 -3.43 -3.90
N CYS A 64 4.83 -3.70 -3.54
CA CYS A 64 4.50 -4.48 -2.37
C CYS A 64 3.24 -5.28 -2.68
N MET A 65 3.35 -6.60 -2.52
CA MET A 65 2.31 -7.54 -2.88
C MET A 65 1.78 -8.21 -1.63
N SER A 66 0.46 -8.21 -1.49
CA SER A 66 -0.23 -8.97 -0.47
C SER A 66 -1.02 -10.09 -1.12
N MET A 67 -0.70 -11.33 -0.78
CA MET A 67 -1.40 -12.53 -1.21
C MET A 67 -2.08 -13.18 -0.01
N CYS A 68 -3.17 -13.92 -0.24
CA CYS A 68 -3.72 -14.80 0.79
C CYS A 68 -4.02 -16.15 0.17
N ASN A 69 -3.65 -17.22 0.86
CA ASN A 69 -4.16 -18.55 0.57
C ASN A 69 -5.29 -18.85 1.57
N GLU A 70 -6.40 -19.43 1.14
CA GLU A 70 -7.57 -19.65 2.02
C GLU A 70 -7.26 -20.58 3.20
N GLU A 71 -6.24 -21.43 3.05
CA GLU A 71 -5.74 -22.32 4.10
C GLU A 71 -4.81 -21.61 5.10
N LEU A 72 -4.19 -20.50 4.70
CA LEU A 72 -3.29 -19.70 5.52
C LEU A 72 -4.05 -18.47 5.98
N GLY A 73 -4.86 -18.63 7.02
CA GLY A 73 -5.54 -17.52 7.69
C GLY A 73 -4.59 -16.38 8.06
N LEU A 74 -5.14 -15.20 8.33
CA LEU A 74 -4.40 -13.98 8.70
C LEU A 74 -3.32 -14.30 9.75
N VAL A 75 -2.06 -14.33 9.32
CA VAL A 75 -0.94 -14.63 10.22
C VAL A 75 -0.68 -13.39 11.08
N ASN A 76 -1.19 -13.41 12.30
CA ASN A 76 -1.17 -12.31 13.28
C ASN A 76 0.22 -11.84 13.74
N SER A 77 1.31 -12.20 13.07
CA SER A 77 2.66 -11.94 13.60
C SER A 77 3.68 -11.34 12.63
N SER A 78 3.44 -11.27 11.31
CA SER A 78 4.41 -10.62 10.41
C SER A 78 3.79 -10.09 9.11
N CYS A 79 3.93 -8.78 8.88
CA CYS A 79 3.53 -8.14 7.62
C CYS A 79 4.59 -8.38 6.54
N SER A 80 4.58 -9.57 5.93
CA SER A 80 5.67 -10.03 5.06
C SER A 80 5.20 -10.80 3.82
N GLY A 81 3.97 -10.53 3.37
CA GLY A 81 3.45 -11.01 2.08
C GLY A 81 2.13 -11.77 2.18
N ILE A 82 1.78 -12.30 3.36
CA ILE A 82 0.47 -12.92 3.62
C ILE A 82 -0.43 -11.86 4.25
N SER A 83 -1.50 -11.49 3.53
CA SER A 83 -2.52 -10.50 3.94
C SER A 83 -2.06 -9.07 4.17
N CYS A 84 -0.77 -8.84 4.42
CA CYS A 84 -0.14 -7.56 4.22
C CYS A 84 1.35 -7.69 3.87
N CYS A 85 1.86 -6.67 3.21
CA CYS A 85 3.27 -6.52 2.85
C CYS A 85 3.76 -5.15 3.33
N GLN A 86 5.05 -5.06 3.66
CA GLN A 86 5.74 -3.79 3.88
C GLN A 86 7.08 -3.75 3.14
N THR A 87 7.47 -2.58 2.65
CA THR A 87 8.79 -2.33 2.05
C THR A 87 9.37 -0.99 2.50
N SER A 88 10.69 -0.88 2.45
CA SER A 88 11.41 0.33 2.83
C SER A 88 11.44 1.33 1.68
N ILE A 89 11.50 2.62 2.01
CA ILE A 89 11.73 3.69 1.05
C ILE A 89 13.21 4.09 1.04
N PRO A 90 13.73 4.69 -0.06
CA PRO A 90 15.10 5.16 -0.13
C PRO A 90 15.31 6.38 0.78
N ASN A 91 16.56 6.59 1.16
CA ASN A 91 16.96 7.82 1.84
C ASN A 91 16.84 9.02 0.89
N GLY A 92 16.39 10.15 1.42
CA GLY A 92 16.24 11.39 0.65
C GLY A 92 14.95 11.50 -0.17
N LEU A 93 13.99 10.59 0.02
CA LEU A 93 12.68 10.70 -0.63
C LEU A 93 11.93 11.96 -0.11
N THR A 94 11.55 12.83 -1.04
CA THR A 94 10.84 14.10 -0.79
C THR A 94 9.48 14.16 -1.49
N ASP A 95 9.27 13.37 -2.53
CA ASP A 95 7.99 13.18 -3.20
C ASP A 95 7.72 11.70 -3.42
N TYR A 96 6.45 11.35 -3.55
CA TYR A 96 6.04 10.03 -4.02
C TYR A 96 4.65 10.04 -4.64
N THR A 97 4.43 9.07 -5.53
CA THR A 97 3.14 8.66 -6.06
C THR A 97 2.86 7.21 -5.69
N MET A 98 1.58 6.87 -5.56
CA MET A 98 1.08 5.53 -5.28
C MET A 98 -0.02 5.14 -6.26
N SER A 99 0.05 3.89 -6.73
CA SER A 99 -0.94 3.31 -7.62
C SER A 99 -1.10 1.81 -7.34
N PHE A 100 -2.22 1.26 -7.78
CA PHE A 100 -2.49 -0.18 -7.75
C PHE A 100 -2.30 -0.77 -9.15
N ASP A 101 -1.91 -2.04 -9.21
CA ASP A 101 -1.87 -2.78 -10.47
C ASP A 101 -3.28 -3.15 -10.92
N SER A 102 -3.69 -2.69 -12.10
CA SER A 102 -5.03 -2.97 -12.65
C SER A 102 -5.22 -4.43 -13.08
N ASN A 103 -4.13 -5.20 -13.25
CA ASN A 103 -4.20 -6.61 -13.60
C ASN A 103 -4.45 -7.51 -12.37
N PHE A 104 -4.24 -6.98 -11.16
CA PHE A 104 -4.57 -7.67 -9.93
C PHE A 104 -6.02 -7.41 -9.57
N ASN A 105 -6.87 -8.36 -9.98
CA ASN A 105 -8.31 -8.30 -9.77
C ASN A 105 -8.72 -9.09 -8.52
N ASN A 106 -9.05 -8.36 -7.47
CA ASN A 106 -9.56 -8.85 -6.18
C ASN A 106 -11.09 -9.13 -6.17
N SER A 107 -11.75 -9.17 -7.33
CA SER A 107 -13.19 -9.52 -7.49
C SER A 107 -13.60 -10.88 -6.89
N GLY A 108 -12.67 -11.82 -6.70
CA GLY A 108 -12.95 -13.10 -6.05
C GLY A 108 -13.11 -13.01 -4.52
N VAL A 109 -12.80 -11.87 -3.90
CA VAL A 109 -12.61 -11.73 -2.43
C VAL A 109 -13.81 -11.06 -1.75
N PHE A 110 -15.03 -11.45 -2.11
CA PHE A 110 -16.25 -10.88 -1.52
C PHE A 110 -16.41 -11.14 -0.01
N ASN A 111 -15.81 -12.22 0.52
CA ASN A 111 -16.13 -12.73 1.84
C ASN A 111 -15.25 -12.17 2.99
N PHE A 112 -14.22 -11.36 2.72
CA PHE A 112 -13.29 -10.86 3.76
C PHE A 112 -13.18 -9.33 3.82
N SER A 113 -13.01 -8.65 2.68
CA SER A 113 -13.10 -7.18 2.57
C SER A 113 -13.18 -6.81 1.09
N ARG A 114 -14.07 -5.87 0.74
CA ARG A 114 -14.21 -5.38 -0.64
C ARG A 114 -13.06 -4.47 -1.08
N CYS A 115 -12.24 -4.02 -0.14
CA CYS A 115 -11.18 -3.05 -0.39
C CYS A 115 -9.83 -3.53 0.12
N SER A 116 -8.82 -3.26 -0.70
CA SER A 116 -7.42 -3.31 -0.34
C SER A 116 -6.88 -1.90 -0.19
N TYR A 117 -5.82 -1.75 0.61
CA TYR A 117 -5.27 -0.45 1.00
C TYR A 117 -3.78 -0.41 0.77
N ALA A 118 -3.29 0.77 0.41
CA ALA A 118 -1.87 1.09 0.33
C ALA A 118 -1.62 2.39 1.09
N VAL A 119 -0.51 2.47 1.80
CA VAL A 119 -0.18 3.62 2.64
C VAL A 119 1.31 3.73 2.91
N LEU A 120 1.84 4.95 2.98
CA LEU A 120 3.16 5.24 3.52
C LEU A 120 2.99 5.73 4.97
N LEU A 121 3.46 4.98 5.96
CA LEU A 121 3.31 5.36 7.37
C LEU A 121 4.44 4.87 8.26
N GLU A 122 4.50 5.42 9.46
CA GLU A 122 5.49 5.05 10.48
C GLU A 122 5.23 3.62 11.00
N ALA A 123 6.13 2.67 10.73
CA ALA A 123 5.91 1.25 11.03
C ALA A 123 5.59 0.98 12.52
N ASN A 124 6.23 1.72 13.43
CA ASN A 124 6.02 1.57 14.87
C ASN A 124 4.68 2.13 15.37
N ARG A 125 3.92 2.83 14.52
CA ARG A 125 2.58 3.35 14.84
C ARG A 125 1.45 2.46 14.35
N PHE A 126 1.76 1.36 13.67
CA PHE A 126 0.76 0.46 13.12
C PHE A 126 0.88 -0.93 13.71
N ASN A 127 -0.07 -1.27 14.58
CA ASN A 127 -0.31 -2.64 14.99
C ASN A 127 -1.37 -3.24 14.07
N PHE A 128 -0.99 -4.27 13.34
CA PHE A 128 -1.94 -5.05 12.55
C PHE A 128 -2.95 -5.72 13.49
N SER A 129 -4.24 -5.47 13.29
CA SER A 129 -5.33 -6.19 13.96
C SER A 129 -6.17 -6.89 12.90
N SER A 130 -6.37 -8.19 13.05
CA SER A 130 -7.17 -9.03 12.15
C SER A 130 -8.68 -8.79 12.23
N SER A 131 -9.12 -7.68 12.84
CA SER A 131 -10.51 -7.39 13.18
C SER A 131 -11.13 -6.27 12.32
N TYR A 132 -10.64 -6.06 11.10
CA TYR A 132 -11.19 -5.09 10.15
C TYR A 132 -11.74 -5.76 8.90
#